data_AF-A0A7S1T3N3-F1
#
_entry.id   AF-A0A7S1T3N3-F1
#
_cell.length_a   1.000
_cell.length_b   1.000
_cell.length_c   1.000
_cell.angle_alpha   90.00
_cell.angle_beta   90.00
_cell.angle_gamma   90.00
#
_symmetry.space_group_name_H-M   'P 1'
#
loop_
_entity.id
_entity.type
_entity.pdbx_description
1 polymer ?
#
loop_
_entity_poly.entity_id
_entity_poly.type
_entity_poly.pdbx_seq_one_letter_code
_entity_poly.pdbx_strand_id
1 'polypeptide(L)'
;DFLLTLLDAIETELLQLAGGKDAIPDIRTRETTFVFHAFGGYMRNQVLCCSCGYNSRTFESVMCLTLEMPGHISSLEAALENYCGEEVLDGQNRYECDCCQNKVRAVKSSLVEAAPNVLCLVLKRFAVGRFGKLNKK
;
A
#
# COMPACT_ATOMS: atom_id res chain seq x y z
N ASP A 1 -7.13 3.61 12.10
CA ASP A 1 -6.07 3.55 13.13
C ASP A 1 -6.29 2.43 14.15
N PHE A 2 -7.35 2.42 14.97
CA PHE A 2 -7.54 1.39 16.02
C PHE A 2 -7.29 -0.07 15.59
N LEU A 3 -7.90 -0.53 14.48
CA LEU A 3 -7.75 -1.92 14.03
C LEU A 3 -6.31 -2.28 13.67
N LEU A 4 -5.62 -1.40 12.95
CA LEU A 4 -4.22 -1.63 12.56
C LEU A 4 -3.32 -1.69 13.79
N THR A 5 -3.52 -0.78 14.74
CA THR A 5 -2.80 -0.79 16.02
C THR A 5 -3.09 -2.06 16.82
N LEU A 6 -4.33 -2.54 16.82
CA LEU A 6 -4.69 -3.78 17.49
C LEU A 6 -4.03 -4.99 16.84
N LEU A 7 -4.05 -5.10 15.51
CA LEU A 7 -3.42 -6.21 14.80
C LEU A 7 -1.89 -6.22 15.00
N ASP A 8 -1.26 -5.04 14.96
CA ASP A 8 0.18 -4.87 15.23
C ASP A 8 0.54 -5.27 16.67
N ALA A 9 -0.29 -4.90 17.65
CA ALA A 9 -0.09 -5.30 19.04
C ALA A 9 -0.25 -6.81 19.26
N ILE A 10 -1.27 -7.44 18.65
CA ILE A 10 -1.46 -8.90 18.72
C ILE A 10 -0.27 -9.62 18.09
N GLU A 11 0.17 -9.18 16.91
CA GLU A 11 1.32 -9.75 16.22
C GLU A 11 2.60 -9.62 17.07
N THR A 12 2.85 -8.44 17.64
CA THR A 12 4.00 -8.19 18.52
C THR A 12 4.00 -9.11 19.73
N GLU A 13 2.87 -9.26 20.42
CA GLU A 13 2.75 -10.13 21.60
C GLU A 13 2.98 -11.61 21.25
N LEU A 14 2.41 -12.08 20.13
CA LEU A 14 2.61 -13.45 19.64
C LEU A 14 4.08 -13.74 19.36
N LEU A 15 4.79 -12.79 18.77
CA LEU A 15 6.21 -12.93 18.44
C LEU A 15 7.09 -12.89 19.68
N GLN A 16 6.78 -12.02 20.66
CA GLN A 16 7.49 -11.99 21.95
C GLN A 16 7.30 -13.30 22.74
N LEU A 17 6.11 -13.89 22.72
CA LEU A 17 5.85 -15.19 23.34
C LEU A 17 6.65 -16.32 22.68
N ALA A 18 6.89 -16.25 21.37
CA ALA A 18 7.62 -17.27 20.62
C ALA A 18 9.16 -17.11 20.66
N GLY A 19 9.67 -15.87 20.63
CA GLY A 19 11.09 -15.55 20.47
C GLY A 19 11.78 -14.91 21.69
N GLY A 20 11.04 -14.56 22.74
CA GLY A 20 11.54 -13.84 23.92
C GLY A 20 11.47 -12.31 23.77
N LYS A 21 11.49 -11.60 24.91
CA LYS A 21 11.20 -10.15 25.00
C LYS A 21 12.17 -9.22 24.25
N ASP A 22 13.34 -9.73 23.88
CA ASP A 22 14.41 -8.96 23.23
C ASP A 22 14.50 -9.19 21.71
N ALA A 23 13.67 -10.08 21.16
CA ALA A 23 13.63 -10.31 19.72
C ALA A 23 12.89 -9.17 19.01
N ILE A 24 13.58 -8.46 18.12
CA ILE A 24 12.94 -7.57 17.14
C ILE A 24 12.63 -8.42 15.92
N PRO A 25 11.37 -8.82 15.68
CA PRO A 25 11.05 -9.69 14.57
C PRO A 25 11.20 -8.91 13.26
N ASP A 26 11.99 -9.45 12.33
CA ASP A 26 12.06 -8.95 10.97
C ASP A 26 10.74 -9.21 10.22
N ILE A 27 10.57 -8.57 9.05
CA ILE A 27 9.36 -8.70 8.23
C ILE A 27 9.00 -10.17 7.96
N ARG A 28 9.95 -11.03 7.63
CA ARG A 28 9.64 -12.44 7.30
C ARG A 28 9.14 -13.20 8.50
N THR A 29 9.66 -12.88 9.69
CA THR A 29 9.18 -13.48 10.94
C THR A 29 7.74 -13.03 11.23
N ARG A 30 7.41 -11.75 11.02
CA ARG A 30 6.04 -11.23 11.17
C ARG A 30 5.06 -11.92 10.21
N GLU A 31 5.50 -12.17 8.98
CA GLU A 31 4.72 -12.87 7.96
C GLU A 31 4.33 -14.31 8.32
N THR A 32 4.95 -14.93 9.33
CA THR A 32 4.60 -16.27 9.82
C THR A 32 3.48 -16.30 10.85
N THR A 33 3.03 -15.13 11.34
CA THR A 33 2.00 -15.09 12.37
C THR A 33 0.62 -15.42 11.82
N PHE A 34 -0.27 -15.94 12.68
CA PHE A 34 -1.68 -16.12 12.31
C PHE A 34 -2.32 -14.81 11.83
N VAL A 35 -1.91 -13.68 12.41
CA VAL A 35 -2.39 -12.34 12.02
C VAL A 35 -2.06 -12.07 10.55
N PHE A 36 -0.81 -12.29 10.14
CA PHE A 36 -0.43 -12.16 8.73
C PHE A 36 -1.09 -13.21 7.84
N HIS A 37 -1.21 -14.47 8.27
CA HIS A 37 -1.92 -15.48 7.48
C HIS A 37 -3.41 -15.17 7.25
N ALA A 38 -4.05 -14.44 8.17
CA ALA A 38 -5.45 -14.03 8.03
C ALA A 38 -5.61 -12.74 7.21
N PHE A 39 -4.87 -11.68 7.55
CA PHE A 39 -5.08 -10.32 7.03
C PHE A 39 -3.95 -9.82 6.11
N GLY A 40 -2.82 -10.52 6.09
CA GLY A 40 -1.65 -10.17 5.32
C GLY A 40 -1.81 -10.51 3.84
N GLY A 41 -1.41 -9.58 2.99
CA GLY A 41 -1.31 -9.75 1.55
C GLY A 41 -0.03 -9.11 1.02
N TYR A 42 0.18 -9.20 -0.29
CA TYR A 42 1.32 -8.58 -0.96
C TYR A 42 0.85 -7.66 -2.07
N MET A 43 1.44 -6.47 -2.09
CA MET A 43 1.30 -5.50 -3.17
C MET A 43 2.57 -5.50 -4.02
N ARG A 44 2.40 -5.45 -5.33
CA ARG A 44 3.47 -5.21 -6.29
C ARG A 44 3.38 -3.76 -6.77
N ASN A 45 4.38 -2.97 -6.42
CA ASN A 45 4.59 -1.65 -6.97
C ASN A 45 5.54 -1.77 -8.16
N GLN A 46 5.22 -1.12 -9.27
CA GLN A 46 6.08 -1.13 -10.44
C GLN A 46 6.18 0.23 -11.12
N VAL A 47 7.34 0.51 -11.71
CA VAL A 47 7.62 1.71 -12.49
C VAL A 47 8.25 1.30 -13.82
N LEU A 48 7.52 1.50 -14.91
CA LEU A 48 7.95 1.23 -16.28
C LEU A 48 8.53 2.49 -16.92
N CYS A 49 9.81 2.46 -17.24
CA CYS A 49 10.49 3.51 -17.99
C CYS A 49 9.98 3.57 -19.44
N CYS A 50 9.46 4.71 -19.88
CA CYS A 50 8.98 4.87 -21.26
C CYS A 50 10.12 5.06 -22.28
N SER A 51 11.35 5.28 -21.84
CA SER A 51 12.51 5.50 -22.73
C SER A 51 13.25 4.21 -23.08
N CYS A 52 13.48 3.32 -22.10
CA CYS A 52 14.23 2.08 -22.30
C CYS A 52 13.45 0.80 -21.99
N GLY A 53 12.23 0.91 -21.47
CA GLY A 53 11.41 -0.26 -21.10
C GLY A 53 11.82 -0.96 -19.80
N TYR A 54 12.83 -0.48 -19.07
CA TYR A 54 13.20 -1.00 -17.76
C TYR A 54 12.00 -0.92 -16.80
N ASN A 55 11.68 -2.05 -16.16
CA ASN A 55 10.57 -2.18 -15.21
C ASN A 55 11.16 -2.42 -13.82
N SER A 56 11.15 -1.39 -12.99
CA SER A 56 11.51 -1.49 -11.58
C SER A 56 10.32 -2.02 -10.79
N ARG A 57 10.49 -3.12 -10.05
CA ARG A 57 9.43 -3.76 -9.26
C ARG A 57 9.85 -3.87 -7.81
N THR A 58 8.95 -3.52 -6.91
CA THR A 58 9.08 -3.74 -5.48
C THR A 58 7.84 -4.46 -4.95
N PHE A 59 8.04 -5.29 -3.93
CA PHE A 59 6.97 -6.05 -3.28
C PHE A 59 6.88 -5.59 -1.83
N GLU A 60 5.66 -5.39 -1.36
CA GLU A 60 5.38 -4.88 -0.03
C GLU A 60 4.29 -5.73 0.63
N SER A 61 4.55 -6.18 1.84
CA SER A 61 3.59 -6.84 2.70
C SER A 61 2.59 -5.81 3.26
N VAL A 62 1.29 -6.06 3.14
CA VAL A 62 0.25 -5.15 3.63
C VAL A 62 -0.77 -5.89 4.50
N MET A 63 -1.23 -5.22 5.55
CA MET A 63 -2.32 -5.71 6.41
C MET A 63 -3.67 -5.07 6.09
N CYS A 64 -3.65 -3.95 5.36
CA CYS A 64 -4.83 -3.20 4.98
C CYS A 64 -4.52 -2.29 3.78
N LEU A 65 -5.48 -2.15 2.87
CA LEU A 65 -5.39 -1.17 1.80
C LEU A 65 -6.09 0.12 2.21
N THR A 66 -5.38 1.23 2.15
CA THR A 66 -5.97 2.55 2.36
C THR A 66 -6.42 3.12 1.02
N LEU A 67 -7.74 3.21 0.83
CA LEU A 67 -8.34 3.71 -0.40
C LEU A 67 -8.68 5.18 -0.23
N GLU A 68 -8.16 6.02 -1.13
CA GLU A 68 -8.58 7.41 -1.20
C GLU A 68 -9.97 7.50 -1.81
N MET A 69 -10.84 8.29 -1.18
CA MET A 69 -12.22 8.51 -1.62
C MET A 69 -12.41 9.97 -2.04
N PRO A 70 -11.84 10.40 -3.18
CA PRO A 70 -12.13 11.71 -3.73
C PRO A 70 -13.62 11.82 -4.09
N GLY A 71 -14.16 13.04 -4.10
CA GLY A 71 -15.61 13.28 -4.18
C GLY A 71 -16.32 12.76 -5.44
N HIS A 72 -15.57 12.33 -6.47
CA HIS A 72 -16.11 11.72 -7.69
C HIS A 72 -16.19 10.19 -7.64
N ILE A 73 -15.56 9.53 -6.66
CA ILE A 73 -15.61 8.07 -6.49
C ILE A 73 -16.79 7.72 -5.57
N SER A 74 -17.75 6.98 -6.11
CA SER A 74 -19.00 6.62 -5.44
C SER A 74 -19.16 5.14 -5.14
N SER A 75 -18.26 4.28 -5.63
CA SER A 75 -18.27 2.84 -5.39
C SER A 75 -16.92 2.32 -4.91
N LEU A 76 -16.92 1.15 -4.28
CA LEU A 76 -15.70 0.50 -3.79
C LEU A 76 -14.84 0.01 -4.95
N GLU A 77 -15.49 -0.51 -5.99
CA GLU A 77 -14.88 -0.98 -7.23
C GLU A 77 -14.11 0.16 -7.89
N ALA A 78 -14.72 1.34 -8.03
CA ALA A 78 -14.05 2.51 -8.58
C ALA A 78 -12.87 2.98 -7.70
N ALA A 79 -12.98 2.86 -6.38
CA ALA A 79 -11.88 3.18 -5.46
C ALA A 79 -10.69 2.22 -5.62
N LEU A 80 -10.97 0.92 -5.80
CA LEU A 80 -9.97 -0.12 -6.04
C LEU A 80 -9.33 0.01 -7.43
N GLU A 81 -10.13 0.31 -8.46
CA GLU A 81 -9.63 0.62 -9.80
C GLU A 81 -8.70 1.84 -9.78
N ASN A 82 -9.09 2.90 -9.08
CA ASN A 82 -8.24 4.08 -8.90
C ASN A 82 -6.95 3.75 -8.12
N TYR A 83 -7.04 2.94 -7.07
CA TYR A 83 -5.89 2.51 -6.28
C TYR A 83 -4.89 1.67 -7.09
N CYS A 84 -5.39 0.78 -7.96
CA CYS A 84 -4.59 -0.04 -8.86
C CYS A 84 -4.29 0.63 -10.21
N GLY A 85 -4.70 1.89 -10.39
CA GLY A 85 -4.58 2.63 -11.62
C GLY A 85 -3.14 2.98 -11.97
N GLU A 86 -2.90 3.25 -13.25
CA GLU A 86 -1.61 3.75 -13.72
C GLU A 86 -1.49 5.26 -13.51
N GLU A 87 -0.36 5.69 -12.95
CA GLU A 87 0.03 7.09 -12.80
C GLU A 87 1.19 7.39 -13.76
N VAL A 88 1.02 8.38 -14.62
CA VAL A 88 2.11 8.83 -15.51
C VAL A 88 3.00 9.83 -14.76
N LEU A 89 4.26 9.44 -14.59
CA LEU A 89 5.31 10.26 -14.00
C LEU A 89 5.97 11.12 -15.10
N ASP A 90 5.63 12.40 -15.16
CA ASP A 90 6.11 13.33 -16.20
C ASP A 90 6.35 14.76 -15.66
N GLY A 91 6.89 15.63 -16.51
CA GLY A 91 7.15 17.04 -16.20
C GLY A 91 8.17 17.20 -15.06
N GLN A 92 7.69 17.73 -13.93
CA GLN A 92 8.49 17.90 -12.71
C GLN A 92 8.58 16.61 -11.87
N ASN A 93 7.65 15.67 -12.05
CA ASN A 93 7.57 14.41 -11.31
C ASN A 93 8.17 13.23 -12.10
N ARG A 94 9.17 13.49 -12.95
CA ARG A 94 9.82 12.45 -13.76
C ARG A 94 10.61 11.47 -12.90
N TYR A 95 10.55 10.20 -13.28
CA TYR A 95 11.24 9.10 -12.62
C TYR A 95 12.72 9.07 -13.00
N GLU A 96 13.62 8.87 -12.04
CA GLU A 96 15.03 8.65 -12.28
C GLU A 96 15.28 7.16 -12.54
N CYS A 97 15.58 6.82 -13.80
CA CYS A 97 15.71 5.43 -14.21
C CYS A 97 17.13 4.90 -13.99
N ASP A 98 17.26 3.80 -13.25
CA ASP A 98 18.55 3.15 -12.97
C ASP A 98 19.27 2.68 -14.24
N CYS A 99 18.54 2.32 -15.30
CA CYS A 99 19.14 1.91 -16.56
C CYS A 99 19.57 3.10 -17.42
N CYS A 100 18.80 4.18 -17.45
CA CYS A 100 19.12 5.37 -18.25
C CYS A 100 20.05 6.36 -17.52
N GLN A 101 20.16 6.24 -16.19
CA GLN A 101 20.86 7.18 -15.32
C GLN A 101 20.39 8.64 -15.53
N ASN A 102 19.08 8.83 -15.76
CA ASN A 102 18.49 10.14 -16.04
C ASN A 102 16.98 10.18 -15.69
N LYS A 103 16.43 11.39 -15.55
CA LYS A 103 15.00 11.64 -15.35
C LYS A 103 14.20 11.48 -16.64
N VAL A 104 13.32 10.49 -16.65
CA VAL A 104 12.53 10.07 -17.80
C VAL A 104 11.04 10.06 -17.47
N ARG A 105 10.21 10.11 -18.51
CA ARG A 105 8.80 9.79 -18.37
C ARG A 105 8.66 8.30 -18.04
N ALA A 106 7.80 7.97 -17.08
CA ALA A 106 7.53 6.60 -16.67
C ALA A 106 6.05 6.39 -16.33
N VAL A 107 5.64 5.13 -16.27
CA VAL A 107 4.30 4.73 -15.80
C VAL A 107 4.46 3.96 -14.50
N LYS A 108 3.85 4.45 -13.43
CA LYS A 108 3.82 3.82 -12.12
C LYS A 108 2.47 3.12 -11.93
N SER A 109 2.48 1.92 -11.36
CA SER A 109 1.25 1.23 -10.94
C SER A 109 1.49 0.42 -9.66
N SER A 110 0.40 0.19 -8.92
CA SER A 110 0.37 -0.71 -7.77
C SER A 110 -0.67 -1.79 -8.04
N LEU A 111 -0.34 -3.05 -7.76
CA LEU A 111 -1.19 -4.20 -8.08
C LEU A 111 -1.22 -5.15 -6.91
N VAL A 112 -2.37 -5.81 -6.69
CA VAL A 112 -2.46 -6.89 -5.71
C VAL A 112 -1.71 -8.11 -6.26
N GLU A 113 -0.57 -8.45 -5.66
CA GLU A 113 0.23 -9.63 -6.02
C GLU A 113 -0.33 -10.88 -5.34
N ALA A 114 -0.69 -10.77 -4.06
CA ALA A 114 -1.37 -11.82 -3.30
C ALA A 114 -2.43 -11.19 -2.38
N ALA A 115 -3.67 -11.62 -2.55
CA ALA A 115 -4.77 -11.15 -1.72
C ALA A 115 -4.78 -11.85 -0.35
N PRO A 116 -5.13 -11.13 0.74
CA PRO A 116 -5.34 -11.74 2.05
C PRO A 116 -6.61 -12.59 2.09
N ASN A 117 -6.70 -13.51 3.05
CA ASN A 117 -7.93 -14.26 3.32
C ASN A 117 -9.05 -13.35 3.84
N VAL A 118 -8.69 -12.34 4.64
CA VAL A 118 -9.59 -11.31 5.17
C VAL A 118 -9.07 -9.94 4.72
N LEU A 119 -9.72 -9.36 3.71
CA LEU A 119 -9.35 -8.06 3.19
C LEU A 119 -9.83 -6.94 4.12
N CYS A 120 -8.89 -6.20 4.71
CA CYS A 120 -9.17 -4.97 5.43
C CYS A 120 -9.02 -3.76 4.50
N LEU A 121 -10.04 -2.89 4.43
CA LEU A 121 -10.02 -1.66 3.63
C LEU A 121 -10.29 -0.45 4.52
N VAL A 122 -9.36 0.51 4.51
CA VAL A 122 -9.54 1.81 5.16
C VAL A 122 -9.96 2.83 4.10
N LEU A 123 -11.19 3.31 4.20
CA LEU A 123 -11.71 4.33 3.30
C LEU A 123 -11.35 5.72 3.82
N LYS A 124 -10.36 6.36 3.20
CA LYS A 124 -9.94 7.73 3.53
C LYS A 124 -10.90 8.74 2.90
N ARG A 125 -12.04 8.93 3.57
CA ARG A 125 -13.15 9.82 3.16
C ARG A 125 -12.92 11.30 3.44
N PHE A 126 -11.93 11.62 4.26
CA PHE A 126 -11.62 13.00 4.64
C PHE A 126 -10.37 13.46 3.91
N ALA A 127 -10.55 14.31 2.91
CA ALA A 127 -9.47 15.12 2.38
C ALA A 127 -9.34 16.38 3.23
N VAL A 128 -8.10 16.80 3.54
CA VAL A 128 -7.84 18.10 4.14
C VAL A 128 -8.15 19.16 3.08
N GLY A 129 -9.41 19.59 3.01
CA GLY A 129 -9.77 20.76 2.22
C GLY A 129 -9.09 22.00 2.80
N ARG A 130 -8.75 22.98 1.96
CA ARG A 130 -8.32 24.34 2.36
C ARG A 130 -9.34 25.08 3.25
N PHE A 131 -10.48 24.48 3.59
CA PHE A 131 -11.47 25.05 4.48
C PHE A 131 -12.06 23.95 5.38
N GLY A 132 -11.84 24.08 6.68
CA GLY A 132 -12.25 23.13 7.72
C GLY A 132 -13.76 23.12 8.00
N LYS A 133 -14.57 22.63 7.05
CA LYS A 133 -15.95 22.24 7.35
C LYS A 133 -16.27 20.88 6.73
N LEU A 134 -16.41 19.89 7.62
CA LEU A 134 -17.01 18.59 7.33
C LEU A 134 -18.50 18.81 7.09
N ASN A 135 -18.94 18.76 5.83
CA ASN A 135 -20.37 18.61 5.54
C ASN A 135 -20.74 17.13 5.64
N LYS A 136 -21.53 16.80 6.66
CA LYS A 136 -22.31 15.57 6.70
C LYS A 136 -23.42 15.69 5.65
N LYS A 137 -23.49 14.76 4.71
CA LYS A 137 -24.77 14.42 4.07
C LYS A 137 -25.47 13.40 4.95
#